data_AF-A0A1Y1MNW7-F1
#
_entry.id   AF-A0A1Y1MNW7-F1
#
_cell.length_a   1.000
_cell.length_b   1.000
_cell.length_c   1.000
_cell.angle_alpha   90.00
_cell.angle_beta   90.00
_cell.angle_gamma   90.00
#
_symmetry.space_group_name_H-M   'P 1'
#
loop_
_entity.id
_entity.type
_entity.pdbx_description
1 polymer ?
#
loop_
_entity_poly.entity_id
_entity_poly.type
_entity_poly.pdbx_seq_one_letter_code
_entity_poly.pdbx_strand_id
1 'polypeptide(L)'
;ELSHPKERVQVTTFYNTSIVLGYVIGAWATYGCFRIPNQWSWRLPTLIQIVPSAYQLALIFFSPESPRWLVAKGRKEEAREILVKYHGECDPSSPVVAFEFAEIQEVIAKEAEQNITWKEFFSSVPNLKRIGLCFATAVFSQSSGNLLVSNYLTQILKDTGVNADKDITLVNGMVTLWQYMVALTVTVIIDKFKRRTFFLVGSGGVVVTFVVWTIAAQQYLEENSLAAGRVVLACIFIFQAFYTFAWT
;
A
#
# COMPACT_ATOMS: atom_id res chain seq x y z
N GLU A 1 11.79 4.49 11.00
CA GLU A 1 12.96 5.04 11.72
C GLU A 1 12.67 5.26 13.19
N LEU A 2 11.43 5.63 13.53
CA LEU A 2 10.97 5.81 14.90
C LEU A 2 10.46 4.52 15.57
N SER A 3 10.13 3.49 14.77
CA SER A 3 9.59 2.22 15.25
C SER A 3 10.70 1.30 15.76
N HIS A 4 10.44 0.59 16.86
CA HIS A 4 11.31 -0.45 17.38
C HIS A 4 11.64 -1.48 16.27
N PRO A 5 12.89 -1.97 16.13
CA PRO A 5 13.31 -2.86 15.04
C PRO A 5 12.42 -4.09 14.85
N LYS A 6 11.96 -4.69 15.95
CA LYS A 6 11.03 -5.84 15.97
C LYS A 6 9.67 -5.55 15.34
N GLU A 7 9.13 -4.35 15.54
CA GLU A 7 7.77 -3.97 15.11
C GLU A 7 7.77 -3.22 13.78
N ARG A 8 8.96 -2.82 13.30
CA ARG A 8 9.13 -2.02 12.08
C ARG A 8 8.42 -2.60 10.87
N VAL A 9 8.46 -3.93 10.71
CA VAL A 9 7.78 -4.60 9.58
C VAL A 9 6.28 -4.41 9.70
N GLN A 10 5.70 -4.66 10.87
CA GLN A 10 4.26 -4.54 11.12
C GLN A 10 3.76 -3.10 10.95
N VAL A 11 4.48 -2.12 11.51
CA VAL A 11 4.14 -0.69 11.36
C VAL A 11 4.20 -0.26 9.89
N THR A 12 5.20 -0.73 9.14
CA THR A 12 5.31 -0.41 7.70
C THR A 12 4.16 -1.05 6.90
N THR A 13 3.78 -2.28 7.21
CA THR A 13 2.65 -2.95 6.53
C THR A 13 1.31 -2.32 6.89
N PHE A 14 1.15 -1.84 8.14
CA PHE A 14 -0.02 -1.07 8.55
C PHE A 14 -0.15 0.26 7.78
N TYR A 15 0.98 0.93 7.53
CA TYR A 15 1.01 2.11 6.67
C TYR A 15 0.49 1.80 5.25
N ASN A 16 0.95 0.72 4.62
CA ASN A 16 0.43 0.31 3.30
C ASN A 16 -1.06 -0.03 3.34
N THR A 17 -1.51 -0.71 4.39
CA THR A 17 -2.93 -1.05 4.59
C THR A 17 -3.81 0.20 4.73
N SER A 18 -3.25 1.31 5.24
CA SER A 18 -3.95 2.59 5.36
C SER A 18 -4.31 3.20 4.00
N ILE A 19 -3.53 2.92 2.95
CA ILE A 19 -3.86 3.34 1.57
C ILE A 19 -5.15 2.66 1.12
N VAL A 20 -5.28 1.35 1.36
CA VAL A 20 -6.48 0.58 1.00
C VAL A 20 -7.69 1.03 1.81
N LEU A 21 -7.51 1.38 3.08
CA LEU A 21 -8.56 2.00 3.90
C LEU A 21 -9.06 3.31 3.26
N GLY A 22 -8.16 4.13 2.72
CA GLY A 22 -8.51 5.33 1.96
C GLY A 22 -9.39 5.01 0.75
N TYR A 23 -9.08 3.95 -0.01
CA TYR A 23 -9.92 3.50 -1.12
C TYR A 23 -11.32 3.08 -0.69
N VAL A 24 -11.43 2.36 0.44
CA VAL A 24 -12.73 1.98 1.03
C VAL A 24 -13.55 3.23 1.37
N ILE A 25 -12.97 4.17 2.13
CA ILE A 25 -13.67 5.39 2.53
C ILE A 25 -14.13 6.17 1.29
N GLY A 26 -13.27 6.30 0.27
CA GLY A 26 -13.59 6.97 -0.98
C GLY A 26 -14.73 6.29 -1.77
N ALA A 27 -14.69 4.97 -1.91
CA ALA A 27 -15.71 4.20 -2.61
C ALA A 27 -17.08 4.31 -1.90
N TRP A 28 -17.10 4.18 -0.57
CA TRP A 28 -18.34 4.29 0.22
C TRP A 28 -18.87 5.72 0.31
N ALA A 29 -18.00 6.73 0.38
CA ALA A 29 -18.42 8.12 0.27
C ALA A 29 -19.10 8.40 -1.09
N THR A 30 -18.52 7.86 -2.17
CA THR A 30 -19.11 7.97 -3.52
C THR A 30 -20.43 7.22 -3.63
N TYR A 31 -20.56 6.06 -2.98
CA TYR A 31 -21.83 5.33 -2.87
C TYR A 31 -22.88 6.11 -2.06
N GLY A 32 -22.51 6.82 -1.00
CA GLY A 32 -23.44 7.70 -0.28
C GLY A 32 -23.94 8.87 -1.13
N CYS A 33 -23.08 9.39 -2.00
CA CYS A 33 -23.33 10.61 -2.76
C CYS A 33 -23.94 10.36 -4.17
N PHE A 34 -23.99 9.11 -4.67
CA PHE A 34 -24.47 8.84 -6.03
C PHE A 34 -25.92 9.29 -6.26
N ARG A 35 -26.74 9.33 -5.22
CA ARG A 35 -28.16 9.72 -5.29
C ARG A 35 -28.39 11.23 -5.40
N ILE A 36 -27.33 12.03 -5.25
CA ILE A 36 -27.43 13.48 -5.32
C ILE A 36 -27.60 13.87 -6.80
N PRO A 37 -28.74 14.49 -7.20
CA PRO A 37 -29.03 14.76 -8.62
C PRO A 37 -28.21 15.91 -9.21
N ASN A 38 -27.40 16.60 -8.39
CA ASN A 38 -26.63 17.78 -8.77
C ASN A 38 -25.12 17.48 -8.78
N GLN A 39 -24.33 18.45 -9.25
CA GLN A 39 -22.85 18.45 -9.25
C GLN A 39 -22.20 18.18 -7.86
N TRP A 40 -23.00 18.22 -6.79
CA TRP A 40 -22.58 17.83 -5.45
C TRP A 40 -22.28 16.34 -5.30
N SER A 41 -22.75 15.48 -6.20
CA SER A 41 -22.49 14.03 -6.19
C SER A 41 -21.00 13.68 -6.27
N TRP A 42 -20.19 14.44 -7.01
CA TRP A 42 -18.74 14.26 -7.08
C TRP A 42 -17.97 15.26 -6.22
N ARG A 43 -18.47 16.48 -6.00
CA ARG A 43 -17.78 17.49 -5.18
C ARG A 43 -17.71 17.07 -3.71
N LEU A 44 -18.77 16.50 -3.16
CA LEU A 44 -18.82 16.14 -1.74
C LEU A 44 -17.79 15.04 -1.39
N PRO A 45 -17.71 13.90 -2.11
CA PRO A 45 -16.64 12.92 -1.90
C PRO A 45 -15.23 13.50 -2.04
N THR A 46 -15.01 14.45 -2.96
CA THR A 46 -13.72 15.14 -3.10
C THR A 46 -13.40 16.00 -1.88
N LEU A 47 -14.38 16.76 -1.36
CA LEU A 47 -14.17 17.61 -0.19
C LEU A 47 -13.94 16.80 1.10
N ILE A 48 -14.54 15.61 1.22
CA ILE A 48 -14.32 14.72 2.37
C ILE A 48 -12.84 14.32 2.50
N GLN A 49 -12.08 14.28 1.40
CA GLN A 49 -10.63 13.99 1.43
C GLN A 49 -9.81 15.03 2.20
N ILE A 50 -10.35 16.23 2.44
CA ILE A 50 -9.70 17.25 3.28
C ILE A 50 -9.59 16.78 4.74
N VAL A 51 -10.55 15.97 5.21
CA VAL A 51 -10.60 15.50 6.61
C VAL A 51 -9.33 14.72 7.01
N PRO A 52 -8.93 13.64 6.31
CA PRO A 52 -7.71 12.91 6.66
C PRO A 52 -6.44 13.78 6.52
N SER A 53 -6.36 14.68 5.54
CA SER A 53 -5.22 15.59 5.40
C SER A 53 -5.13 16.60 6.54
N ALA A 54 -6.25 17.18 6.95
CA ALA A 54 -6.31 18.10 8.09
C ALA A 54 -5.97 17.38 9.41
N TYR A 55 -6.46 16.14 9.57
CA TYR A 55 -6.10 15.29 10.70
C TYR A 55 -4.60 15.01 10.75
N GLN A 56 -3.98 14.65 9.62
CA GLN A 56 -2.53 14.45 9.54
C GLN A 56 -1.74 15.72 9.86
N LEU A 57 -2.17 16.88 9.36
CA LEU A 57 -1.55 18.17 9.67
C LEU A 57 -1.67 18.55 11.15
N ALA A 58 -2.76 18.21 11.82
CA ALA A 58 -2.88 18.43 13.25
C ALA A 58 -1.93 17.51 14.05
N LEU A 59 -1.78 16.26 13.62
CA LEU A 59 -0.97 15.27 14.33
C LEU A 59 0.54 15.43 14.17
N ILE A 60 1.00 16.04 13.06
CA ILE A 60 2.45 16.19 12.82
C ILE A 60 3.14 16.97 13.92
N PHE A 61 2.45 17.93 14.55
CA PHE A 61 2.99 18.73 15.67
C PHE A 61 3.18 17.93 16.97
N PHE A 62 2.53 16.78 17.10
CA PHE A 62 2.69 15.88 18.25
C PHE A 62 3.68 14.75 17.97
N SER A 63 4.09 14.55 16.71
CA SER A 63 5.03 13.50 16.35
C SER A 63 6.46 13.90 16.73
N PRO A 64 7.20 13.05 17.46
CA PRO A 64 8.63 13.28 17.69
C PRO A 64 9.41 13.21 16.37
N GLU A 65 10.55 13.90 16.33
CA GLU A 65 11.48 13.84 15.21
C GLU A 65 12.23 12.50 15.15
N SER A 66 12.72 12.13 13.96
CA SER A 66 13.49 10.89 13.77
C SER A 66 14.80 10.94 14.58
N PRO A 67 15.07 9.95 15.47
CA PRO A 67 16.34 9.86 16.21
C PRO A 67 17.57 9.84 15.29
N ARG A 68 17.50 9.18 14.13
CA ARG A 68 18.59 9.18 13.14
C ARG A 68 18.85 10.59 12.59
N TRP A 69 17.79 11.33 12.27
CA TRP A 69 17.92 12.70 11.76
C TRP A 69 18.54 13.64 12.81
N LEU A 70 18.10 13.53 14.06
CA LEU A 70 18.65 14.32 15.17
C LEU A 70 20.14 14.05 15.38
N VAL A 71 20.57 12.77 15.38
CA VAL A 71 22.00 12.42 15.47
C VAL A 71 22.79 12.96 14.28
N ALA A 72 22.24 12.89 13.05
CA ALA A 72 22.88 13.44 11.86
C ALA A 72 23.03 14.97 11.90
N LYS A 73 22.16 15.67 12.63
CA LYS A 73 22.26 17.11 12.89
C LYS A 73 23.09 17.47 14.13
N GLY A 74 23.70 16.48 14.79
CA GLY A 74 24.51 16.68 15.99
C GLY A 74 23.71 16.85 17.28
N ARG A 75 22.38 16.70 17.24
CA ARG A 75 21.47 16.79 18.41
C ARG A 75 21.34 15.42 19.08
N LYS A 76 22.46 14.92 19.62
CA LYS A 76 22.60 13.55 20.14
C LYS A 76 21.79 13.29 21.41
N GLU A 77 21.72 14.29 22.28
CA GLU A 77 21.07 14.23 23.58
C GLU A 77 19.55 14.12 23.42
N GLU A 78 18.97 14.94 22.54
CA GLU A 78 17.54 14.87 22.19
C GLU A 78 17.18 13.53 21.53
N ALA A 79 18.05 13.01 20.65
CA ALA A 79 17.85 11.69 20.05
C ALA A 79 17.84 10.58 21.11
N ARG A 80 18.73 10.67 22.12
CA ARG A 80 18.76 9.73 23.24
C ARG A 80 17.51 9.82 24.09
N GLU A 81 17.01 11.02 24.41
CA GLU A 81 15.77 11.21 25.17
C GLU A 81 14.56 10.55 24.50
N ILE A 82 14.45 10.69 23.16
CA ILE A 82 13.39 10.04 22.38
C ILE A 82 13.53 8.52 22.45
N LEU A 83 14.73 7.96 22.29
CA LEU A 83 14.96 6.52 22.40
C LEU A 83 14.66 5.99 23.81
N VAL A 84 15.05 6.72 24.87
CA VAL A 84 14.71 6.36 26.25
C VAL A 84 13.20 6.32 26.46
N LYS A 85 12.47 7.31 25.95
CA LYS A 85 11.01 7.40 26.11
C LYS A 85 10.27 6.29 25.35
N TYR A 86 10.62 6.05 24.08
CA TYR A 86 9.84 5.16 23.21
C TYR A 86 10.36 3.73 23.13
N HIS A 87 11.67 3.49 23.31
CA HIS A 87 12.28 2.15 23.23
C HIS A 87 12.80 1.65 24.58
N GLY A 88 13.13 2.56 25.51
CA GLY A 88 13.63 2.24 26.84
C GLY A 88 12.56 2.20 27.94
N GLU A 89 11.28 2.36 27.63
CA GLU A 89 10.19 2.45 28.62
C GLU A 89 10.44 3.51 29.71
N CYS A 90 11.07 4.63 29.35
CA CYS A 90 11.55 5.69 30.25
C CYS A 90 12.73 5.32 31.15
N ASP A 91 13.42 4.19 30.92
CA ASP A 91 14.67 3.83 31.61
C ASP A 91 15.91 4.36 30.86
N PRO A 92 16.64 5.37 31.42
CA PRO A 92 17.85 5.92 30.82
C PRO A 92 19.05 4.96 30.81
N SER A 93 18.97 3.90 31.61
CA SER A 93 20.01 2.88 31.79
C SER A 93 19.71 1.59 31.02
N SER A 94 18.63 1.56 30.23
CA SER A 94 18.29 0.40 29.41
C SER A 94 19.43 0.07 28.43
N PRO A 95 19.95 -1.17 28.46
CA PRO A 95 21.03 -1.59 27.56
C PRO A 95 20.61 -1.58 26.10
N VAL A 96 19.30 -1.70 25.82
CA VAL A 96 18.74 -1.65 24.46
C VAL A 96 18.93 -0.25 23.87
N VAL A 97 18.64 0.80 24.65
CA VAL A 97 18.77 2.20 24.20
C VAL A 97 20.24 2.54 23.94
N ALA A 98 21.15 2.12 24.82
CA ALA A 98 22.58 2.35 24.64
C ALA A 98 23.11 1.66 23.37
N PHE A 99 22.68 0.42 23.12
CA PHE A 99 23.06 -0.33 21.93
C PHE A 99 22.53 0.31 20.64
N GLU A 100 21.23 0.62 20.57
CA GLU A 100 20.62 1.23 19.39
C GLU A 100 21.18 2.62 19.09
N PHE A 101 21.45 3.42 20.13
CA PHE A 101 22.06 4.72 19.96
C PHE A 101 23.49 4.63 19.41
N ALA A 102 24.28 3.67 19.90
CA ALA A 102 25.63 3.41 19.37
C ALA A 102 25.60 2.94 17.91
N GLU A 103 24.67 2.04 17.56
CA GLU A 103 24.47 1.57 16.19
C GLU A 103 24.13 2.74 15.25
N ILE A 104 23.18 3.61 15.65
CA ILE A 104 22.81 4.80 14.88
C ILE A 104 24.00 5.72 14.66
N GLN A 105 24.81 5.96 15.69
CA GLN A 105 26.01 6.79 15.57
C GLN A 105 27.06 6.19 14.63
N GLU A 106 27.30 4.89 14.73
CA GLU A 106 28.27 4.20 13.88
C GLU A 106 27.84 4.26 12.40
N VAL A 107 26.56 4.03 12.12
CA VAL A 107 26.03 4.09 10.76
C VAL A 107 26.13 5.50 10.20
N ILE A 108 25.78 6.53 10.97
CA ILE A 108 25.86 7.93 10.53
C ILE A 108 27.32 8.37 10.34
N ALA A 109 28.25 7.91 11.18
CA ALA A 109 29.68 8.18 11.00
C ALA A 109 30.20 7.57 9.69
N LYS A 110 29.83 6.31 9.40
CA LYS A 110 30.17 5.65 8.14
C LYS A 110 29.52 6.34 6.93
N GLU A 111 28.27 6.77 7.05
CA GLU A 111 27.56 7.53 6.00
C GLU A 111 28.17 8.93 5.79
N ALA A 112 28.74 9.56 6.83
CA ALA A 112 29.43 10.86 6.71
C ALA A 112 30.82 10.73 6.06
N GLU A 113 31.53 9.62 6.31
CA GLU A 113 32.80 9.31 5.66
C GLU A 113 32.62 8.93 4.18
N GLN A 114 31.55 8.21 3.87
CA GLN A 114 31.14 7.90 2.51
C GLN A 114 30.33 9.08 1.96
N ASN A 115 31.00 10.08 1.36
CA ASN A 115 30.33 11.14 0.59
C ASN A 115 29.66 10.55 -0.67
N ILE A 116 28.59 9.77 -0.48
CA ILE A 116 27.91 9.02 -1.53
C ILE A 116 27.34 10.03 -2.53
N THR A 117 28.02 10.15 -3.66
CA THR A 117 27.56 11.00 -4.76
C THR A 117 26.56 10.21 -5.60
N TRP A 118 25.54 10.88 -6.17
CA TRP A 118 24.57 10.24 -7.09
C TRP A 118 25.22 9.39 -8.20
N LYS A 119 26.46 9.73 -8.61
CA LYS A 119 27.25 8.95 -9.58
C LYS A 119 27.72 7.59 -9.04
N GLU A 120 28.10 7.50 -7.76
CA GLU A 120 28.55 6.25 -7.14
C GLU A 120 27.41 5.24 -6.99
N PHE A 121 26.18 5.73 -6.91
CA PHE A 121 24.96 4.92 -6.92
C PHE A 121 24.85 4.06 -8.19
N PHE A 122 25.26 4.60 -9.35
CA PHE A 122 25.27 3.88 -10.63
C PHE A 122 26.60 3.20 -10.96
N SER A 123 27.64 3.40 -10.15
CA SER A 123 29.00 2.96 -10.50
C SER A 123 29.30 1.52 -10.07
N SER A 124 28.58 0.97 -9.09
CA SER A 124 28.85 -0.38 -8.59
C SER A 124 27.85 -1.41 -9.12
N VAL A 125 28.36 -2.56 -9.57
CA VAL A 125 27.54 -3.70 -10.03
C VAL A 125 26.52 -4.15 -8.97
N PRO A 126 26.87 -4.21 -7.66
CA PRO A 126 25.88 -4.52 -6.63
C PRO A 126 24.76 -3.48 -6.51
N ASN A 127 25.08 -2.18 -6.60
CA ASN A 127 24.05 -1.13 -6.55
C ASN A 127 23.16 -1.17 -7.79
N LEU A 128 23.73 -1.38 -8.98
CA LEU A 128 22.95 -1.56 -10.21
C LEU A 128 21.98 -2.73 -10.13
N LYS A 129 22.38 -3.86 -9.52
CA LYS A 129 21.46 -4.99 -9.26
C LYS A 129 20.31 -4.59 -8.33
N ARG A 130 20.60 -3.86 -7.25
CA ARG A 130 19.57 -3.37 -6.32
C ARG A 130 18.61 -2.39 -6.99
N ILE A 131 19.14 -1.45 -7.76
CA ILE A 131 18.36 -0.48 -8.55
C ILE A 131 17.48 -1.20 -9.56
N GLY A 132 18.05 -2.16 -10.29
CA GLY A 132 17.31 -2.98 -11.25
C GLY A 132 16.15 -3.74 -10.60
N LEU A 133 16.34 -4.29 -9.40
CA LEU A 133 15.27 -4.95 -8.65
C LEU A 133 14.20 -3.95 -8.18
N CYS A 134 14.59 -2.79 -7.66
CA CYS A 134 13.63 -1.75 -7.27
C CYS A 134 12.81 -1.26 -8.48
N PHE A 135 13.48 -1.02 -9.61
CA PHE A 135 12.84 -0.60 -10.85
C PHE A 135 11.90 -1.68 -11.39
N ALA A 136 12.35 -2.93 -11.46
CA ALA A 136 11.52 -4.05 -11.89
C ALA A 136 10.29 -4.23 -10.99
N THR A 137 10.45 -4.11 -9.66
CA THR A 137 9.33 -4.21 -8.71
C THR A 137 8.32 -3.10 -8.92
N ALA A 138 8.77 -1.85 -9.15
CA ALA A 138 7.88 -0.73 -9.43
C ALA A 138 7.15 -0.91 -10.77
N VAL A 139 7.86 -1.31 -11.83
CA VAL A 139 7.27 -1.55 -13.15
C VAL A 139 6.27 -2.70 -13.11
N PHE A 140 6.58 -3.81 -12.45
CA PHE A 140 5.68 -4.96 -12.37
C PHE A 140 4.46 -4.68 -11.49
N SER A 141 4.62 -3.94 -10.39
CA SER A 141 3.48 -3.51 -9.57
C SER A 141 2.48 -2.69 -10.39
N GLN A 142 2.95 -1.72 -11.17
CA GLN A 142 2.07 -0.87 -11.98
C GLN A 142 1.56 -1.56 -13.25
N SER A 143 2.39 -2.38 -13.89
CA SER A 143 2.03 -3.13 -15.11
C SER A 143 1.12 -4.33 -14.84
N SER A 144 0.90 -4.68 -13.57
CA SER A 144 -0.01 -5.78 -13.17
C SER A 144 -1.48 -5.53 -13.50
N GLY A 145 -1.86 -4.32 -13.91
CA GLY A 145 -3.23 -4.01 -14.36
C GLY A 145 -4.18 -3.50 -13.27
N ASN A 146 -3.72 -3.26 -12.03
CA ASN A 146 -4.60 -2.72 -10.98
C ASN A 146 -5.21 -1.36 -11.36
N LEU A 147 -4.44 -0.48 -12.00
CA LEU A 147 -4.91 0.81 -12.48
C LEU A 147 -5.95 0.68 -13.60
N LEU A 148 -5.78 -0.32 -14.48
CA LEU A 148 -6.73 -0.62 -15.55
C LEU A 148 -8.06 -1.08 -14.93
N VAL A 149 -8.01 -2.08 -14.06
CA VAL A 149 -9.22 -2.62 -13.41
C VAL A 149 -9.94 -1.52 -12.63
N SER A 150 -9.23 -0.69 -11.88
CA SER A 150 -9.84 0.35 -11.05
C SER A 150 -10.49 1.48 -11.85
N ASN A 151 -9.84 1.97 -12.92
CA ASN A 151 -10.40 3.05 -13.75
C ASN A 151 -11.51 2.57 -14.68
N TYR A 152 -11.38 1.37 -15.23
CA TYR A 152 -12.34 0.82 -16.18
C TYR A 152 -13.39 -0.08 -15.52
N LEU A 153 -13.40 -0.21 -14.19
CA LEU A 153 -14.38 -1.03 -13.46
C LEU A 153 -15.81 -0.71 -13.89
N THR A 154 -16.18 0.57 -13.93
CA THR A 154 -17.51 1.02 -14.37
C THR A 154 -17.83 0.56 -15.79
N GLN A 155 -16.87 0.66 -16.71
CA GLN A 155 -17.07 0.24 -18.09
C GLN A 155 -17.23 -1.28 -18.18
N ILE A 156 -16.36 -2.04 -17.52
CA ILE A 156 -16.40 -3.50 -17.47
C ILE A 156 -17.73 -4.00 -16.88
N LEU A 157 -18.25 -3.32 -15.85
CA LEU A 157 -19.53 -3.65 -15.24
C LEU A 157 -20.71 -3.37 -16.19
N LYS A 158 -20.67 -2.26 -16.92
CA LYS A 158 -21.68 -1.95 -17.94
C LYS A 158 -21.63 -2.93 -19.09
N ASP A 159 -20.43 -3.26 -19.56
CA ASP A 159 -20.20 -4.23 -20.62
C ASP A 159 -20.68 -5.63 -20.22
N THR A 160 -20.71 -5.98 -18.93
CA THR A 160 -21.25 -7.26 -18.40
C THR A 160 -22.74 -7.20 -18.06
N GLY A 161 -23.45 -6.14 -18.45
CA GLY A 161 -24.91 -6.00 -18.31
C GLY A 161 -25.37 -5.34 -17.01
N VAL A 162 -24.46 -4.88 -16.15
CA VAL A 162 -24.78 -4.13 -14.93
C VAL A 162 -24.89 -2.65 -15.27
N ASN A 163 -26.09 -2.22 -15.67
CA ASN A 163 -26.34 -0.84 -16.12
C ASN A 163 -26.81 0.11 -15.02
N ALA A 164 -27.19 -0.39 -13.85
CA ALA A 164 -27.65 0.44 -12.75
C ALA A 164 -26.46 1.08 -12.01
N ASP A 165 -26.40 2.41 -11.95
CA ASP A 165 -25.34 3.15 -11.25
C ASP A 165 -25.24 2.77 -9.76
N LYS A 166 -26.38 2.42 -9.14
CA LYS A 166 -26.44 1.88 -7.78
C LYS A 166 -25.63 0.58 -7.66
N ASP A 167 -25.75 -0.33 -8.62
CA ASP A 167 -25.11 -1.65 -8.56
C ASP A 167 -23.63 -1.53 -8.89
N ILE A 168 -23.25 -0.66 -9.83
CA ILE A 168 -21.85 -0.36 -10.17
C ILE A 168 -21.11 0.21 -8.95
N THR A 169 -21.68 1.24 -8.32
CA THR A 169 -21.05 1.89 -7.15
C THR A 169 -21.00 0.95 -5.95
N LEU A 170 -22.00 0.08 -5.77
CA LEU A 170 -22.02 -0.95 -4.74
C LEU A 170 -20.92 -1.99 -4.98
N VAL A 171 -20.77 -2.50 -6.21
CA VAL A 171 -19.70 -3.45 -6.56
C VAL A 171 -18.32 -2.84 -6.30
N ASN A 172 -18.10 -1.58 -6.67
CA ASN A 172 -16.85 -0.89 -6.36
C ASN A 172 -16.57 -0.81 -4.84
N GLY A 173 -17.60 -0.47 -4.04
CA GLY A 173 -17.51 -0.49 -2.57
C GLY A 173 -17.19 -1.87 -2.01
N MET A 174 -17.77 -2.93 -2.57
CA MET A 174 -17.49 -4.32 -2.17
C MET A 174 -16.09 -4.78 -2.56
N VAL A 175 -15.61 -4.44 -3.77
CA VAL A 175 -14.28 -4.81 -4.25
C VAL A 175 -13.20 -4.14 -3.40
N THR A 176 -13.35 -2.86 -3.08
CA THR A 176 -12.41 -2.13 -2.21
C THR A 176 -12.44 -2.66 -0.78
N LEU A 177 -13.62 -2.99 -0.24
CA LEU A 177 -13.73 -3.62 1.09
C LEU A 177 -13.08 -5.01 1.11
N TRP A 178 -13.29 -5.81 0.08
CA TRP A 178 -12.62 -7.10 -0.09
C TRP A 178 -11.11 -6.95 -0.13
N GLN A 179 -10.61 -5.98 -0.90
CA GLN A 179 -9.18 -5.65 -0.95
C GLN A 179 -8.63 -5.34 0.45
N TYR A 180 -9.37 -4.57 1.25
CA TYR A 180 -8.98 -4.23 2.62
C TYR A 180 -8.90 -5.45 3.55
N MET A 181 -9.89 -6.35 3.47
CA MET A 181 -9.85 -7.60 4.26
C MET A 181 -8.66 -8.48 3.88
N VAL A 182 -8.33 -8.57 2.59
CA VAL A 182 -7.14 -9.30 2.13
C VAL A 182 -5.86 -8.62 2.63
N ALA A 183 -5.76 -7.30 2.57
CA ALA A 183 -4.59 -6.55 3.06
C ALA A 183 -4.34 -6.78 4.56
N LEU A 184 -5.39 -6.77 5.38
CA LEU A 184 -5.30 -7.11 6.81
C LEU A 184 -4.81 -8.54 7.02
N THR A 185 -5.32 -9.48 6.23
CA THR A 185 -4.90 -10.90 6.30
C THR A 185 -3.43 -11.06 5.93
N VAL A 186 -2.96 -10.37 4.88
CA VAL A 186 -1.56 -10.36 4.45
C VAL A 186 -0.67 -9.78 5.55
N THR A 187 -1.08 -8.70 6.19
CA THR A 187 -0.34 -8.05 7.28
C THR A 187 -0.03 -9.02 8.43
N VAL A 188 -0.98 -9.89 8.79
CA VAL A 188 -0.79 -10.88 9.86
C VAL A 188 0.09 -12.06 9.42
N ILE A 189 0.09 -12.39 8.13
CA ILE A 189 0.76 -13.59 7.59
C ILE A 189 2.17 -13.27 7.07
N ILE A 190 2.52 -12.00 6.85
CA ILE A 190 3.78 -11.57 6.22
C ILE A 190 5.02 -12.05 6.97
N ASP A 191 4.95 -12.17 8.29
CA ASP A 191 6.06 -12.62 9.14
C ASP A 191 6.29 -14.15 9.07
N LYS A 192 5.32 -14.91 8.56
CA LYS A 192 5.37 -16.39 8.52
C LYS A 192 5.95 -16.96 7.23
N PHE A 193 5.95 -16.20 6.14
CA PHE A 193 6.34 -16.70 4.81
C PHE A 193 7.46 -15.87 4.19
N LYS A 194 8.25 -16.52 3.33
CA LYS A 194 9.34 -15.85 2.60
C LYS A 194 8.75 -14.90 1.56
N ARG A 195 9.25 -13.66 1.51
CA ARG A 195 8.81 -12.61 0.55
C ARG A 195 8.79 -13.07 -0.90
N ARG A 196 9.77 -13.86 -1.35
CA ARG A 196 9.82 -14.38 -2.72
C ARG A 196 8.61 -15.25 -3.07
N THR A 197 8.11 -16.03 -2.13
CA THR A 197 6.96 -16.91 -2.34
C THR A 197 5.68 -16.09 -2.50
N PHE A 198 5.51 -15.00 -1.74
CA PHE A 198 4.38 -14.08 -1.89
C PHE A 198 4.31 -13.49 -3.30
N PHE A 199 5.41 -12.94 -3.80
CA PHE A 199 5.45 -12.35 -5.14
C PHE A 199 5.14 -13.36 -6.24
N LEU A 200 5.69 -14.57 -6.16
CA LEU A 200 5.47 -15.60 -7.18
C LEU A 200 4.04 -16.15 -7.15
N VAL A 201 3.48 -16.42 -5.97
CA VAL A 201 2.11 -16.94 -5.83
C VAL A 201 1.10 -15.89 -6.25
N GLY A 202 1.23 -14.64 -5.80
CA GLY A 202 0.29 -13.58 -6.18
C GLY A 202 0.41 -13.21 -7.66
N SER A 203 1.61 -13.12 -8.23
CA SER A 203 1.78 -12.86 -9.67
C SER A 203 1.24 -14.01 -10.53
N GLY A 204 1.48 -15.27 -10.12
CA GLY A 204 0.91 -16.44 -10.78
C GLY A 204 -0.63 -16.46 -10.72
N GLY A 205 -1.20 -16.13 -9.56
CA GLY A 205 -2.65 -16.00 -9.38
C GLY A 205 -3.26 -14.90 -10.25
N VAL A 206 -2.58 -13.76 -10.38
CA VAL A 206 -2.98 -12.68 -11.29
C VAL A 206 -3.03 -13.15 -12.75
N VAL A 207 -1.99 -13.85 -13.22
CA VAL A 207 -1.94 -14.36 -14.60
C VAL A 207 -3.09 -15.33 -14.88
N VAL A 208 -3.30 -16.32 -14.00
CA VAL A 208 -4.39 -17.30 -14.16
C VAL A 208 -5.74 -16.60 -14.17
N THR A 209 -5.95 -15.63 -13.27
CA THR A 209 -7.20 -14.88 -13.19
C THR A 209 -7.45 -14.06 -14.46
N PHE A 210 -6.43 -13.41 -15.03
CA PHE A 210 -6.59 -12.67 -16.28
C PHE A 210 -6.89 -13.56 -17.49
N VAL A 211 -6.31 -14.76 -17.55
CA VAL A 211 -6.62 -15.72 -18.62
C VAL A 211 -8.10 -16.12 -18.55
N VAL A 212 -8.59 -16.50 -17.36
CA VAL A 212 -10.00 -16.87 -17.16
C VAL A 212 -10.93 -15.69 -17.44
N TRP A 213 -10.57 -14.49 -16.96
CA TRP A 213 -11.32 -13.27 -17.23
C TRP A 213 -11.45 -13.01 -18.73
N THR A 214 -10.34 -13.05 -19.47
CA THR A 214 -10.35 -12.76 -20.92
C THR A 214 -11.26 -13.73 -21.69
N ILE A 215 -11.21 -15.02 -21.35
CA ILE A 215 -12.08 -16.04 -21.96
C ILE A 215 -13.55 -15.78 -21.62
N ALA A 216 -13.85 -15.50 -20.35
CA ALA A 216 -15.21 -15.21 -19.90
C ALA A 216 -15.77 -13.91 -20.53
N ALA A 217 -14.94 -12.89 -20.68
CA ALA A 217 -15.32 -11.63 -21.32
C ALA A 217 -15.65 -11.85 -22.81
N GLN A 218 -14.86 -12.64 -23.52
CA GLN A 218 -15.15 -12.98 -24.92
C GLN A 218 -16.47 -13.75 -25.06
N GLN A 219 -16.69 -14.78 -24.23
CA GLN A 219 -17.94 -15.56 -24.25
C GLN A 219 -19.16 -14.69 -23.91
N TYR A 220 -19.01 -13.72 -23.01
CA TYR A 220 -20.07 -12.77 -22.72
C TYR A 220 -20.42 -11.92 -23.95
N LEU A 221 -19.42 -11.41 -24.67
CA LEU A 221 -19.64 -10.57 -25.86
C LEU A 221 -20.27 -11.35 -27.02
N GLU A 222 -19.94 -12.64 -27.19
CA GLU A 222 -20.45 -13.47 -28.27
C GLU A 222 -21.85 -14.04 -27.96
N GLU A 223 -22.08 -14.52 -26.74
CA GLU A 223 -23.30 -15.27 -26.38
C GLU A 223 -24.29 -14.49 -25.52
N ASN A 224 -23.95 -13.28 -25.04
CA ASN A 224 -24.72 -12.52 -24.04
C ASN A 224 -25.13 -13.36 -22.81
N SER A 225 -24.26 -14.31 -22.44
CA SER A 225 -24.55 -15.24 -21.34
C SER A 225 -24.38 -14.55 -19.99
N LEU A 226 -25.47 -14.42 -19.23
CA LEU A 226 -25.45 -13.90 -17.85
C LEU A 226 -24.51 -14.68 -16.91
N ALA A 227 -24.24 -15.95 -17.21
CA ALA A 227 -23.29 -16.77 -16.45
C ALA A 227 -21.85 -16.26 -16.64
N ALA A 228 -21.47 -15.90 -17.88
CA ALA A 228 -20.16 -15.37 -18.20
C ALA A 228 -19.91 -14.00 -17.52
N GLY A 229 -20.94 -13.14 -17.44
CA GLY A 229 -20.87 -11.87 -16.72
C GLY A 229 -20.62 -12.03 -15.22
N ARG A 230 -21.23 -13.05 -14.59
CA ARG A 230 -20.96 -13.40 -13.17
C ARG A 230 -19.54 -13.92 -12.95
N VAL A 231 -18.99 -14.64 -13.92
CA VAL A 231 -17.58 -15.10 -13.87
C VAL A 231 -16.64 -13.92 -13.94
N VAL A 232 -16.87 -12.96 -14.84
CA VAL A 232 -16.09 -11.71 -14.92
C VAL A 232 -16.12 -10.95 -13.59
N LEU A 233 -17.29 -10.82 -12.96
CA LEU A 233 -17.43 -10.25 -11.63
C LEU A 233 -16.57 -10.98 -10.59
N ALA A 234 -16.65 -12.31 -10.52
CA ALA A 234 -15.84 -13.10 -9.60
C ALA A 234 -14.33 -12.93 -9.85
N CYS A 235 -13.92 -12.88 -11.12
CA CYS A 235 -12.52 -12.63 -11.51
C CYS A 235 -12.00 -11.28 -11.01
N ILE A 236 -12.82 -10.21 -10.95
CA ILE A 236 -12.42 -8.92 -10.39
C ILE A 236 -12.03 -9.06 -8.91
N PHE A 237 -12.84 -9.74 -8.11
CA PHE A 237 -12.56 -9.95 -6.68
C PHE A 237 -11.31 -10.83 -6.47
N ILE A 238 -11.17 -11.90 -7.25
CA ILE A 238 -10.03 -12.80 -7.17
C ILE A 238 -8.75 -12.07 -7.60
N PHE A 239 -8.81 -11.26 -8.66
CA PHE A 239 -7.68 -10.45 -9.12
C PHE A 239 -7.22 -9.50 -8.01
N GLN A 240 -8.14 -8.78 -7.36
CA GLN A 240 -7.75 -7.87 -6.28
C GLN A 240 -7.21 -8.60 -5.05
N ALA A 241 -7.65 -9.83 -4.77
CA ALA A 241 -7.04 -10.63 -3.71
C ALA A 241 -5.58 -10.97 -4.04
N PHE A 242 -5.30 -11.52 -5.22
CA PHE A 242 -3.94 -11.91 -5.61
C PHE A 242 -3.02 -10.71 -5.84
N TYR A 243 -3.55 -9.62 -6.38
CA TYR A 243 -2.80 -8.37 -6.53
C TYR A 243 -2.38 -7.83 -5.16
N THR A 244 -3.32 -7.73 -4.21
CA THR A 244 -3.03 -7.28 -2.84
C THR A 244 -2.02 -8.20 -2.18
N PHE A 245 -2.17 -9.52 -2.34
CA PHE A 245 -1.26 -10.51 -1.77
C PHE A 245 0.19 -10.40 -2.28
N ALA A 246 0.40 -9.97 -3.53
CA ALA A 246 1.74 -9.80 -4.09
C ALA A 246 2.31 -8.39 -3.88
N TRP A 247 1.50 -7.34 -3.98
CA TRP A 247 1.98 -5.98 -4.22
C TRP A 247 1.56 -4.94 -3.17
N THR A 248 0.74 -5.31 -2.17
CA THR A 248 0.22 -4.40 -1.13
C THR A 248 0.59 -4.89 0.26
#